data_AF-A0A3D2J1S8-F1
#
_entry.id   AF-A0A3D2J1S8-F1
#
_cell.length_a   1.000
_cell.length_b   1.000
_cell.length_c   1.000
_cell.angle_alpha   90.00
_cell.angle_beta   90.00
_cell.angle_gamma   90.00
#
_symmetry.space_group_name_H-M   'P 1'
#
loop_
_entity.id
_entity.type
_entity.pdbx_description
1 polymer ?
#
loop_
_entity_poly.entity_id
_entity_poly.type
_entity_poly.pdbx_seq_one_letter_code
_entity_poly.pdbx_strand_id
1 'polypeptide(L)'
;MNIDFDRIEKIYGSSIINSIYLLKDDVIDNIKYFISLGFEDTEDIFERQVLIFICPKEEFRVKINNLIKKLGNNYIEEIENDISLLDELS
;
A
#
# COMPACT_ATOMS: atom_id res chain seq x y z
N MET A 1 -13.39 1.02 -3.22
CA MET A 1 -12.56 2.00 -2.53
C MET A 1 -13.41 2.83 -1.60
N ASN A 2 -13.57 2.30 -0.40
CA ASN A 2 -14.12 3.00 0.76
C ASN A 2 -13.01 3.19 1.80
N ILE A 3 -12.11 4.12 1.52
CA ILE A 3 -10.93 4.43 2.36
C ILE A 3 -11.33 5.38 3.49
N ASP A 4 -10.98 5.03 4.73
CA ASP A 4 -11.12 5.89 5.91
C ASP A 4 -9.92 6.85 6.05
N PHE A 5 -10.03 8.02 5.42
CA PHE A 5 -9.01 9.07 5.52
C PHE A 5 -8.90 9.69 6.92
N ASP A 6 -9.98 9.67 7.73
CA ASP A 6 -9.93 10.18 9.11
C ASP A 6 -9.07 9.26 9.98
N ARG A 7 -9.12 7.94 9.75
CA ARG A 7 -8.24 6.96 10.40
C ARG A 7 -6.78 7.18 9.99
N ILE A 8 -6.51 7.37 8.70
CA ILE A 8 -5.15 7.65 8.20
C ILE A 8 -4.61 8.94 8.84
N GLU A 9 -5.39 10.00 8.88
CA GLU A 9 -4.97 11.27 9.49
C GLU A 9 -4.67 11.12 10.99
N LYS A 10 -5.46 10.33 11.73
CA LYS A 10 -5.21 10.06 13.16
C LYS A 10 -3.92 9.28 13.41
N ILE A 11 -3.57 8.33 12.52
CA ILE A 11 -2.38 7.49 12.67
C ILE A 11 -1.12 8.22 12.20
N TYR A 12 -1.18 8.89 11.04
CA TYR A 12 0.00 9.40 10.34
C TYR A 12 0.08 10.93 10.27
N GLY A 13 -0.98 11.64 10.65
CA GLY A 13 -1.06 13.09 10.62
C GLY A 13 -1.51 13.66 9.27
N SER A 14 -1.97 14.91 9.30
CA SER A 14 -2.52 15.64 8.16
C SER A 14 -1.51 15.86 7.02
N SER A 15 -0.21 15.85 7.32
CA SER A 15 0.83 15.94 6.28
C SER A 15 0.78 14.76 5.32
N ILE A 16 0.44 13.56 5.80
CA ILE A 16 0.32 12.37 4.95
C ILE A 16 -0.90 12.46 4.04
N ILE A 17 -2.01 13.02 4.52
CA ILE A 17 -3.19 13.30 3.69
C ILE A 17 -2.82 14.23 2.53
N ASN A 18 -2.05 15.29 2.79
CA ASN A 18 -1.58 16.19 1.73
C ASN A 18 -0.70 15.46 0.70
N SER A 19 0.17 14.55 1.13
CA SER A 19 0.99 13.75 0.23
C SER A 19 0.16 12.80 -0.64
N ILE A 20 -0.89 12.18 -0.08
CA ILE A 20 -1.85 11.38 -0.86
C ILE A 20 -2.50 12.24 -1.94
N TYR A 21 -2.94 13.46 -1.61
CA TYR A 21 -3.54 14.36 -2.58
C TYR A 21 -2.55 14.82 -3.67
N LEU A 22 -1.29 15.05 -3.31
CA LEU A 22 -0.25 15.46 -4.26
C LEU A 22 0.08 14.36 -5.26
N LEU A 23 0.12 13.10 -4.82
CA LEU A 23 0.41 11.93 -5.63
C LEU A 23 -0.85 11.12 -5.98
N LYS A 24 -2.03 11.76 -5.99
CA LYS A 24 -3.33 11.07 -6.05
C LYS A 24 -3.44 10.04 -7.16
N ASP A 25 -3.00 10.38 -8.37
CA ASP A 25 -3.10 9.49 -9.53
C ASP A 25 -2.19 8.25 -9.36
N ASP A 26 -0.96 8.45 -8.87
CA ASP A 26 -0.05 7.35 -8.56
C ASP A 26 -0.56 6.48 -7.41
N VAL A 27 -1.06 7.08 -6.32
CA VAL A 27 -1.65 6.35 -5.18
C VAL A 27 -2.83 5.49 -5.63
N ILE A 28 -3.72 6.04 -6.47
CA ILE A 28 -4.85 5.28 -7.03
C ILE A 28 -4.35 4.12 -7.90
N ASP A 29 -3.34 4.35 -8.74
CA ASP A 29 -2.73 3.30 -9.57
C ASP A 29 -2.06 2.21 -8.71
N ASN A 30 -1.42 2.60 -7.60
CA ASN A 30 -0.78 1.70 -6.65
C ASN A 30 -1.81 0.80 -5.95
N ILE A 31 -2.91 1.39 -5.46
CA ILE A 31 -4.00 0.63 -4.84
C ILE A 31 -4.63 -0.33 -5.85
N LYS A 32 -4.92 0.13 -7.09
CA LYS A 32 -5.45 -0.73 -8.15
C LYS A 32 -4.51 -1.87 -8.51
N TYR A 33 -3.20 -1.60 -8.55
CA TYR A 33 -2.21 -2.62 -8.79
C TYR A 33 -2.20 -3.65 -7.66
N PHE A 34 -2.25 -3.21 -6.40
CA PHE A 34 -2.33 -4.09 -5.25
C PHE A 34 -3.59 -4.98 -5.29
N ILE A 35 -4.77 -4.42 -5.62
CA ILE A 35 -5.99 -5.20 -5.87
C ILE A 35 -5.78 -6.22 -6.99
N SER A 36 -5.11 -5.84 -8.09
CA SER A 36 -4.87 -6.73 -9.24
C SER A 36 -3.97 -7.92 -8.92
N LEU A 37 -3.21 -7.87 -7.82
CA LEU A 37 -2.42 -8.98 -7.32
C LEU A 37 -3.26 -10.00 -6.52
N GLY A 38 -4.53 -9.69 -6.22
CA GLY A 38 -5.45 -10.60 -5.55
C GLY A 38 -5.61 -10.38 -4.04
N PHE A 39 -5.10 -9.28 -3.50
CA PHE A 39 -5.32 -8.89 -2.10
C PHE A 39 -6.77 -8.43 -1.88
N GLU A 40 -7.54 -9.17 -1.10
CA GLU A 40 -8.96 -8.86 -0.85
C GLU A 40 -9.11 -7.68 0.13
N ASP A 41 -8.22 -7.56 1.11
CA ASP A 41 -8.24 -6.53 2.16
C ASP A 41 -7.39 -5.30 1.84
N THR A 42 -7.24 -4.96 0.55
CA THR A 42 -6.37 -3.85 0.11
C THR A 42 -6.68 -2.51 0.80
N GLU A 43 -7.95 -2.23 1.11
CA GLU A 43 -8.36 -0.97 1.74
C GLU A 43 -7.85 -0.86 3.20
N ASP A 44 -8.00 -1.91 4.01
CA ASP A 44 -7.45 -1.92 5.39
C ASP A 44 -5.91 -1.91 5.38
N ILE A 45 -5.29 -2.65 4.43
CA ILE A 45 -3.83 -2.63 4.26
C ILE A 45 -3.36 -1.21 3.90
N PHE A 46 -4.03 -0.54 2.95
CA PHE A 46 -3.69 0.84 2.59
C PHE A 46 -3.80 1.80 3.78
N GLU A 47 -4.87 1.70 4.56
CA GLU A 47 -5.07 2.55 5.74
C GLU A 47 -4.01 2.33 6.82
N ARG A 48 -3.47 1.11 6.93
CA ARG A 48 -2.48 0.71 7.94
C ARG A 48 -1.04 0.71 7.46
N GLN A 49 -0.81 0.85 6.15
CA GLN A 49 0.50 0.84 5.51
C GLN A 49 0.62 1.94 4.45
N VAL A 50 0.02 3.10 4.72
CA VAL A 50 -0.17 4.17 3.74
C VAL A 50 1.14 4.65 3.10
N LEU A 51 2.25 4.63 3.84
CA LEU A 51 3.53 5.20 3.41
C LEU A 51 4.09 4.52 2.16
N ILE A 52 3.93 3.20 2.03
CA ILE A 52 4.43 2.48 0.86
C ILE A 52 3.68 2.86 -0.42
N PHE A 53 2.41 3.27 -0.31
CA PHE A 53 1.56 3.62 -1.45
C PHE A 53 1.77 5.05 -1.95
N ILE A 54 2.38 5.92 -1.13
CA ILE A 54 2.62 7.34 -1.46
C ILE A 54 3.98 7.48 -2.17
N CYS A 55 4.09 6.89 -3.36
CA CYS A 55 5.25 7.01 -4.23
C CYS A 55 4.85 6.88 -5.71
N PRO A 56 5.72 7.26 -6.67
CA PRO A 56 5.45 7.06 -8.09
C PRO A 56 5.17 5.60 -8.42
N LYS A 57 4.22 5.33 -9.31
CA LYS A 57 3.74 3.96 -9.56
C LYS A 57 4.79 2.95 -10.03
N GLU A 58 5.80 3.42 -10.76
CA GLU A 58 6.90 2.55 -11.20
C GLU A 58 7.76 2.10 -10.02
N GLU A 59 7.98 2.99 -9.05
CA GLU A 59 8.71 2.66 -7.81
C GLU A 59 7.92 1.65 -6.98
N PHE A 60 6.62 1.90 -6.77
CA PHE A 60 5.73 1.00 -6.04
C PHE A 60 5.76 -0.41 -6.63
N ARG A 61 5.58 -0.52 -7.95
CA ARG A 61 5.59 -1.81 -8.65
C ARG A 61 6.91 -2.54 -8.49
N VAL A 62 8.05 -1.84 -8.54
CA VAL A 62 9.36 -2.47 -8.34
C VAL A 62 9.48 -3.01 -6.91
N LYS A 63 9.13 -2.20 -5.90
CA LYS A 63 9.18 -2.60 -4.48
C LYS A 63 8.32 -3.83 -4.21
N ILE A 64 7.04 -3.77 -4.60
CA ILE A 64 6.08 -4.88 -4.39
C ILE A 64 6.48 -6.13 -5.16
N ASN A 65 6.85 -6.03 -6.43
CA ASN A 65 7.26 -7.22 -7.20
C ASN A 65 8.52 -7.88 -6.65
N ASN A 66 9.46 -7.11 -6.10
CA ASN A 66 10.64 -7.66 -5.47
C ASN A 66 10.28 -8.41 -4.17
N LEU A 67 9.37 -7.87 -3.36
CA LEU A 67 8.86 -8.57 -2.19
C LEU A 67 8.14 -9.86 -2.58
N ILE A 68 7.25 -9.82 -3.58
CA ILE A 68 6.54 -11.02 -4.08
C ILE A 68 7.53 -12.09 -4.55
N LYS A 69 8.58 -11.70 -5.28
CA LYS A 69 9.63 -12.64 -5.70
C LYS A 69 10.36 -13.28 -4.51
N LYS A 70 10.57 -12.52 -3.42
CA LYS A 70 11.20 -13.01 -2.18
C LYS A 70 10.29 -14.01 -1.45
N LEU A 71 8.98 -13.73 -1.39
CA LEU A 71 7.98 -14.56 -0.70
C LEU A 71 7.53 -15.79 -1.51
N GLY A 72 7.63 -15.72 -2.84
CA GLY A 72 7.22 -16.81 -3.73
C GLY A 72 5.69 -16.92 -3.85
N ASN A 73 5.19 -18.14 -4.10
CA ASN A 73 3.78 -18.36 -4.47
C ASN A 73 2.78 -18.00 -3.36
N ASN A 74 3.20 -17.97 -2.10
CA ASN A 74 2.34 -17.71 -0.94
C ASN A 74 2.31 -16.23 -0.52
N TYR A 75 2.81 -15.31 -1.37
CA TYR A 75 2.97 -13.90 -1.02
C TYR A 75 1.71 -13.23 -0.47
N ILE A 76 0.51 -13.63 -0.92
CA ILE A 76 -0.75 -13.10 -0.42
C ILE A 76 -0.91 -13.46 1.07
N GLU A 77 -0.85 -14.75 1.39
CA GLU A 77 -1.00 -15.26 2.75
C GLU A 77 0.08 -14.70 3.68
N GLU A 78 1.33 -14.61 3.23
CA GLU A 78 2.43 -14.05 4.02
C GLU A 78 2.21 -12.57 4.36
N ILE A 79 1.81 -11.74 3.38
CA ILE A 79 1.59 -10.29 3.59
C ILE A 79 0.31 -10.04 4.40
N GLU A 80 -0.76 -10.79 4.17
CA GLU A 80 -2.01 -10.61 4.94
C GLU A 80 -1.86 -11.05 6.39
N ASN A 81 -1.08 -12.11 6.66
CA ASN A 81 -0.75 -12.54 8.02
C ASN A 81 0.21 -11.58 8.73
N ASP A 82 1.14 -10.98 7.99
CA ASP A 82 2.12 -10.03 8.53
C ASP A 82 2.31 -8.80 7.61
N ILE A 83 1.42 -7.82 7.76
CA ILE A 83 1.50 -6.58 7.00
C ILE A 83 2.75 -5.74 7.33
N SER A 84 3.51 -6.07 8.39
CA SER A 84 4.77 -5.38 8.70
C SER A 84 5.88 -5.71 7.69
N LEU A 85 5.72 -6.76 6.90
CA LEU A 85 6.59 -7.04 5.74
C LEU A 85 6.62 -5.88 4.73
N LEU A 86 5.58 -5.05 4.72
CA LEU A 86 5.51 -3.84 3.90
C LEU A 86 6.35 -2.70 4.48
N ASP A 87 6.58 -2.66 5.80
CA ASP A 87 7.41 -1.62 6.44
C ASP A 87 8.84 -1.63 5.88
N GLU A 88 9.36 -2.80 5.50
CA GLU A 88 10.68 -2.99 4.88
C GLU A 88 10.84 -2.27 3.52
N LEU A 89 9.74 -1.83 2.90
CA LEU A 89 9.71 -1.20 1.59
C LEU A 89 9.67 0.34 1.63
N SER A 90 9.51 0.92 2.83
CA SER A 90 9.34 2.36 3.07
C SER A 90 10.60 3.16 2.74
#